data_AF-C5TCS5-F1
#
_entry.id   AF-C5TCS5-F1
#
_cell.length_a   1.000
_cell.length_b   1.000
_cell.length_c   1.000
_cell.angle_alpha   90.00
_cell.angle_beta   90.00
_cell.angle_gamma   90.00
#
_symmetry.space_group_name_H-M   'P 1'
#
loop_
_entity.id
_entity.type
_entity.pdbx_description
1 polymer ?
#
loop_
_entity_poly.entity_id
_entity_poly.type
_entity_poly.pdbx_seq_one_letter_code
_entity_poly.pdbx_strand_id
1 'polypeptide(L)'
;MTPSSVHTVAAVLFGIALLHTLSTKQFERLAHRYPRHAGLFHLLGEVEVVFGFWAMVLILAMALLTGGTQALHYAESRNYTEPLFVFVVMVIAASRP
;
A
#
# COMPACT_ATOMS: atom_id res chain seq x y z
N MET A 1 -12.85 -22.02 -0.90
CA MET A 1 -11.52 -22.17 -0.28
C MET A 1 -11.68 -21.97 1.23
N THR A 2 -10.89 -22.66 2.07
CA THR A 2 -11.01 -22.52 3.53
C THR A 2 -10.58 -21.11 3.96
N PRO A 3 -11.22 -20.52 4.99
CA PRO A 3 -10.87 -19.17 5.48
C PRO A 3 -9.37 -19.02 5.85
N SER A 4 -8.69 -20.12 6.14
CA SER A 4 -7.24 -20.17 6.37
C SER A 4 -6.42 -19.65 5.19
N SER A 5 -6.79 -19.94 3.94
CA SER A 5 -6.01 -19.55 2.75
C SER A 5 -5.96 -18.03 2.58
N VAL A 6 -7.07 -17.34 2.84
CA VAL A 6 -7.15 -15.87 2.73
C VAL A 6 -6.31 -15.21 3.81
N HIS A 7 -6.35 -15.72 5.05
CA HIS A 7 -5.52 -15.19 6.13
C HIS A 7 -4.02 -15.36 5.84
N THR A 8 -3.59 -16.51 5.31
CA THR A 8 -2.18 -16.71 4.92
C THR A 8 -1.77 -15.75 3.81
N VAL A 9 -2.59 -15.58 2.78
CA VAL A 9 -2.30 -14.64 1.69
C VAL A 9 -2.22 -13.21 2.22
N ALA A 10 -3.19 -12.79 3.04
CA ALA A 10 -3.18 -11.46 3.65
C ALA A 10 -1.95 -11.24 4.54
N ALA A 11 -1.53 -12.23 5.33
CA ALA A 11 -0.35 -12.15 6.17
C ALA A 11 0.95 -12.03 5.36
N VAL A 12 1.07 -12.79 4.26
CA VAL A 12 2.21 -12.69 3.34
C VAL A 12 2.24 -11.33 2.67
N LEU A 13 1.11 -10.86 2.14
CA LEU A 13 1.01 -9.52 1.53
C LEU A 13 1.38 -8.42 2.51
N PHE A 14 0.92 -8.51 3.76
CA PHE A 14 1.30 -7.57 4.82
C PHE A 14 2.81 -7.61 5.11
N GLY A 15 3.41 -8.80 5.16
CA GLY A 15 4.86 -8.94 5.34
C GLY A 15 5.65 -8.27 4.21
N ILE A 16 5.24 -8.45 2.96
CA ILE A 16 5.89 -7.81 1.81
C ILE A 16 5.64 -6.29 1.82
N ALA A 17 4.43 -5.85 2.21
CA ALA A 17 4.12 -4.44 2.37
C ALA A 17 5.03 -3.77 3.40
N LEU A 18 5.24 -4.41 4.55
CA LEU A 18 6.15 -3.92 5.58
C LEU A 18 7.59 -3.83 5.05
N LEU A 19 8.06 -4.87 4.35
CA LEU A 19 9.40 -4.85 3.73
C LEU A 19 9.55 -3.71 2.72
N HIS A 20 8.52 -3.42 1.92
CA HIS A 20 8.51 -2.29 0.99
C HIS A 20 8.58 -0.96 1.76
N THR A 21 7.71 -0.75 2.76
CA THR A 21 7.68 0.49 3.55
C THR A 21 8.99 0.75 4.28
N LEU A 22 9.63 -0.28 4.85
CA LEU A 22 10.93 -0.16 5.49
C LEU A 22 12.08 0.07 4.49
N SER A 23 11.84 -0.18 3.20
CA SER A 23 12.81 -0.02 2.13
C SER A 23 12.68 1.30 1.36
N THR A 24 11.73 2.18 1.70
CA THR A 24 11.53 3.50 1.02
C THR A 24 12.81 4.34 0.95
N LYS A 25 13.60 4.38 2.03
CA LYS A 25 14.92 5.05 2.06
C LYS A 25 15.93 4.47 1.07
N GLN A 26 15.78 3.20 0.68
CA GLN A 26 16.60 2.58 -0.35
C GLN A 26 16.15 3.03 -1.74
N PHE A 27 14.83 3.13 -1.98
CA PHE A 27 14.25 3.67 -3.21
C PHE A 27 14.62 5.13 -3.44
N GLU A 28 14.63 5.96 -2.39
CA GLU A 28 15.09 7.35 -2.48
C GLU A 28 16.58 7.44 -2.92
N ARG A 29 17.45 6.62 -2.32
CA ARG A 29 18.86 6.51 -2.75
C ARG A 29 18.99 6.02 -4.20
N LEU A 30 18.10 5.12 -4.61
CA LEU A 30 18.06 4.60 -5.97
C LEU A 30 17.62 5.67 -6.97
N ALA A 31 16.68 6.54 -6.58
CA ALA A 31 16.24 7.68 -7.38
C ALA A 31 17.40 8.64 -7.68
N HIS A 32 18.26 8.92 -6.69
CA HIS A 32 19.45 9.74 -6.88
C HIS A 32 20.52 9.06 -7.75
N ARG A 33 20.68 7.74 -7.65
CA ARG A 33 21.67 6.98 -8.42
C ARG A 33 21.26 6.76 -9.88
N TYR A 34 19.97 6.60 -10.16
CA TYR A 34 19.44 6.30 -11.49
C TYR A 34 18.48 7.40 -11.98
N PRO A 35 19.02 8.55 -12.44
CA PRO A 35 18.22 9.73 -12.76
C PRO A 35 17.16 9.48 -13.85
N ARG A 36 17.40 8.54 -14.77
CA ARG A 36 16.43 8.16 -15.82
C ARG A 36 15.13 7.55 -15.27
N HIS A 37 15.16 6.95 -14.08
CA HIS A 37 13.98 6.33 -13.44
C HIS A 37 13.67 6.98 -12.08
N ALA A 38 14.23 8.17 -11.81
CA ALA A 38 14.10 8.84 -10.53
C ALA A 38 12.65 9.06 -10.11
N GLY A 39 11.77 9.43 -11.06
CA GLY A 39 10.35 9.63 -10.79
C GLY A 39 9.65 8.36 -10.28
N LEU A 40 9.93 7.20 -10.88
CA LEU A 40 9.36 5.92 -10.45
C LEU A 40 9.87 5.52 -9.06
N PHE A 41 11.17 5.70 -8.80
CA PHE A 41 11.75 5.38 -7.50
C PHE A 41 11.32 6.35 -6.40
N HIS A 42 11.05 7.62 -6.73
CA HIS A 42 10.45 8.57 -5.80
C HIS A 42 9.02 8.16 -5.44
N LEU A 43 8.22 7.82 -6.46
CA LEU A 43 6.84 7.34 -6.28
C LEU A 43 6.77 6.05 -5.44
N LEU A 44 7.72 5.11 -5.63
CA LEU A 44 7.86 3.91 -4.79
C LEU A 44 8.42 4.21 -3.38
N GLY A 45 8.98 5.39 -3.16
CA GLY A 45 9.48 5.85 -1.87
C GLY A 45 8.45 6.58 -1.01
N GLU A 46 7.40 7.12 -1.63
CA GLU A 46 6.31 7.83 -0.93
C GLU A 46 5.41 6.83 -0.18
N VAL A 47 5.27 7.03 1.13
CA VAL A 47 4.50 6.09 1.97
C VAL A 47 3.01 6.09 1.64
N GLU A 48 2.50 7.21 1.11
CA GLU A 48 1.16 7.40 0.59
C GLU A 48 0.87 6.43 -0.56
N VAL A 49 1.80 6.38 -1.52
CA VAL A 49 1.69 5.51 -2.68
C VAL A 49 1.87 4.05 -2.28
N VAL A 50 2.83 3.75 -1.41
CA VAL A 50 3.06 2.40 -0.89
C VAL A 50 1.80 1.89 -0.18
N PHE A 51 1.17 2.71 0.67
CA PHE A 51 -0.08 2.36 1.35
C PHE A 51 -1.21 2.04 0.35
N GLY A 52 -1.50 2.97 -0.56
CA GLY A 52 -2.57 2.79 -1.54
C GLY A 52 -2.35 1.59 -2.47
N PHE A 53 -1.10 1.37 -2.90
CA PHE A 53 -0.72 0.24 -3.73
C PHE A 53 -1.00 -1.10 -3.04
N TRP A 54 -0.55 -1.27 -1.80
CA TRP A 54 -0.76 -2.53 -1.07
C TRP A 54 -2.22 -2.74 -0.66
N ALA A 55 -2.96 -1.68 -0.36
CA ALA A 55 -4.40 -1.77 -0.14
C ALA A 55 -5.12 -2.30 -1.39
N MET A 56 -4.80 -1.77 -2.58
CA MET A 56 -5.34 -2.25 -3.85
C MET A 56 -4.97 -3.72 -4.11
N VAL A 57 -3.70 -4.10 -3.90
CA VAL A 57 -3.25 -5.49 -4.08
C VAL A 57 -4.00 -6.44 -3.14
N LEU A 58 -4.23 -6.05 -1.88
CA LEU A 58 -5.01 -6.85 -0.93
C LEU A 58 -6.45 -7.03 -1.39
N ILE A 59 -7.14 -5.94 -1.76
CA ILE A 59 -8.54 -6.01 -2.22
C ILE A 59 -8.65 -6.84 -3.50
N LEU A 60 -7.70 -6.71 -4.44
CA LEU A 60 -7.67 -7.52 -5.65
C LEU A 60 -7.43 -9.01 -5.34
N ALA A 61 -6.49 -9.31 -4.44
CA ALA A 61 -6.25 -10.69 -3.98
C ALA A 61 -7.49 -11.28 -3.31
N MET A 62 -8.19 -10.51 -2.47
CA MET A 62 -9.47 -10.92 -1.90
C MET A 62 -10.53 -11.15 -2.98
N ALA A 63 -10.68 -10.24 -3.95
CA ALA A 63 -11.65 -10.37 -5.02
C ALA A 63 -11.42 -11.63 -5.87
N LEU A 64 -10.16 -11.98 -6.14
CA LEU A 64 -9.78 -13.19 -6.87
C LEU A 64 -10.01 -14.48 -6.06
N LEU A 65 -9.84 -14.44 -4.73
CA LEU A 65 -9.92 -15.62 -3.86
C LEU A 65 -11.32 -15.88 -3.29
N THR A 66 -12.07 -14.83 -2.97
CA THR A 66 -13.38 -14.89 -2.29
C THR A 66 -14.53 -14.30 -3.11
N GLY A 67 -14.23 -13.65 -4.23
CA GLY A 67 -15.19 -13.01 -5.12
C GLY A 67 -15.34 -11.50 -4.84
N GLY A 68 -15.73 -10.76 -5.88
CA GLY A 68 -15.84 -9.30 -5.81
C GLY A 68 -16.79 -8.78 -4.73
N THR A 69 -17.93 -9.44 -4.50
CA THR A 69 -18.90 -9.02 -3.49
C THR A 69 -18.34 -9.09 -2.07
N GLN A 70 -17.59 -10.15 -1.73
CA GLN A 70 -16.97 -10.27 -0.40
C GLN A 70 -15.81 -9.29 -0.22
N ALA A 71 -15.01 -9.06 -1.26
CA ALA A 71 -13.95 -8.06 -1.22
C ALA A 71 -14.49 -6.64 -1.06
N LEU A 72 -15.58 -6.31 -1.77
CA LEU A 72 -16.26 -5.02 -1.62
C LEU A 72 -16.85 -4.86 -0.22
N HIS A 73 -17.57 -5.86 0.27
CA HIS A 73 -18.11 -5.82 1.63
C HIS A 73 -16.99 -5.67 2.69
N TYR A 74 -15.85 -6.34 2.50
CA TYR A 74 -14.69 -6.12 3.36
C TYR A 74 -14.22 -4.67 3.31
N ALA A 75 -14.03 -4.12 2.11
CA ALA A 75 -13.61 -2.73 1.93
C ALA A 75 -14.59 -1.74 2.56
N GLU A 76 -15.89 -1.92 2.39
CA GLU A 76 -16.93 -1.04 2.94
C GLU A 76 -17.08 -1.16 4.47
N SER A 77 -16.71 -2.30 5.06
CA SER A 77 -16.84 -2.54 6.50
C SER A 77 -15.72 -1.91 7.34
N ARG A 78 -14.67 -1.34 6.73
CA ARG A 78 -13.54 -0.74 7.45
C ARG A 78 -13.77 0.75 7.71
N ASN A 79 -13.26 1.23 8.84
CA ASN A 79 -13.25 2.66 9.14
C ASN A 79 -11.96 3.30 8.59
N TYR A 80 -12.10 4.23 7.65
CA TYR A 80 -10.97 4.92 7.01
C TYR A 80 -10.73 6.34 7.57
N THR A 81 -11.48 6.80 8.57
CA THR A 81 -11.36 8.17 9.09
C THR A 81 -9.94 8.47 9.57
N GLU A 82 -9.36 7.58 10.38
CA GLU A 82 -7.99 7.73 10.89
C GLU A 82 -6.94 7.61 9.78
N PRO A 83 -6.94 6.56 8.93
CA PRO A 83 -6.02 6.48 7.78
C PRO A 83 -6.08 7.70 6.86
N LEU A 84 -7.26 8.18 6.53
CA LEU A 84 -7.45 9.35 5.66
C LEU A 84 -6.93 10.63 6.32
N PHE A 85 -7.16 10.81 7.63
CA PHE A 85 -6.63 11.95 8.37
C PHE A 85 -5.09 11.97 8.34
N VAL A 86 -4.44 10.85 8.65
CA VAL A 86 -2.97 10.74 8.62
C VAL A 86 -2.44 10.99 7.21
N PHE A 87 -3.08 10.39 6.20
CA PHE A 87 -2.71 10.58 4.80
C PHE A 87 -2.77 12.05 4.39
N VAL A 88 -3.87 12.75 4.70
CA VAL A 88 -4.03 14.17 4.37
C VAL A 88 -2.98 15.04 5.07
N VAL A 89 -2.76 14.83 6.37
CA VAL A 89 -1.75 15.61 7.12
C VAL A 89 -0.35 15.37 6.57
N MET A 90 -0.01 14.13 6.20
CA MET A 90 1.28 13.81 5.58
C MET A 90 1.47 14.49 4.23
N VAL A 91 0.46 14.43 3.35
CA VAL A 91 0.50 15.10 2.03
C VAL A 91 0.69 16.61 2.19
N ILE A 92 -0.05 17.23 3.12
CA ILE A 92 0.08 18.66 3.40
C ILE A 92 1.48 18.97 3.96
N ALA A 93 1.99 18.18 4.90
CA ALA A 93 3.32 18.38 5.48
C ALA A 93 4.46 18.18 4.46
N ALA A 94 4.27 17.31 3.47
CA ALA A 94 5.22 17.07 2.38
C ALA A 94 5.16 18.18 1.31
N SER A 95 4.05 18.90 1.19
CA SER A 95 3.94 20.04 0.27
C SER A 95 4.80 21.22 0.75
N ARG A 96 5.57 21.84 -0.17
CA ARG A 96 6.34 23.05 0.14
C ARG A 96 5.36 24.21 0.40
N PRO A 97 5.68 25.16 1.30
CA PRO A 97 4.90 26.38 1.46
C PRO A 97 4.83 27.20 0.16
#